data_AF-A0A7X7J019-F1
#
_entry.id   AF-A0A7X7J019-F1
#
_cell.length_a   1.000
_cell.length_b   1.000
_cell.length_c   1.000
_cell.angle_alpha   90.00
_cell.angle_beta   90.00
_cell.angle_gamma   90.00
#
_symmetry.space_group_name_H-M   'P 1'
#
loop_
_entity.id
_entity.type
_entity.pdbx_description
1 polymer ?
#
loop_
_entity_poly.entity_id
_entity_poly.type
_entity_poly.pdbx_seq_one_letter_code
_entity_poly.pdbx_strand_id
1 'polypeptide(L)'
;MFARWVSTEVNGRRVVCFLATGFAMAVLGCSAPPGGGPPGSTAAFASAPIVQGSEPAVDMACTWWPDLRDIWTPVGWKDHAFRFNVLFNGTILAQPDLNPRTQKWKNQGVQLTFEPSYDGKWRDYVYIHRDDTMVRQCWDQRHATPIVRSEWTQRGLSLRQEAFAHVPGGKPVSTGTEPIFAWVRLSIAHLCPGLQAEKNRVFLVRINAPHLSTGMTYMNNIHFHVDRSAYPRKLAADAGPDGWRLLEEDGKVRLGILPGQSAEIGFTPGKPTDKDSLISLTLEVKPGSHVDLLVPCCRLSVLSLMRS
;
A
#
# COMPACT_ATOMS: atom_id res chain seq x y z
N MET A 1 10.67 -24.22 31.41
CA MET A 1 11.05 -22.79 31.21
C MET A 1 9.88 -22.13 30.51
N PHE A 2 9.05 -21.36 31.22
CA PHE A 2 7.79 -20.83 30.69
C PHE A 2 7.92 -19.34 30.37
N ALA A 3 7.78 -18.98 29.10
CA ALA A 3 7.63 -17.58 28.68
C ALA A 3 6.15 -17.18 28.80
N ARG A 4 5.87 -16.00 29.37
CA ARG A 4 4.51 -15.46 29.50
C ARG A 4 4.43 -14.08 28.87
N TRP A 5 3.57 -13.96 27.86
CA TRP A 5 3.22 -12.67 27.28
C TRP A 5 2.43 -11.85 28.29
N VAL A 6 2.86 -10.61 28.54
CA VAL A 6 2.13 -9.65 29.37
C VAL A 6 1.69 -8.50 28.47
N SER A 7 0.37 -8.34 28.34
CA SER A 7 -0.25 -7.18 27.71
C SER A 7 -0.54 -6.16 28.80
N THR A 8 -0.04 -4.94 28.63
CA THR A 8 -0.40 -3.79 29.46
C THR A 8 -0.94 -2.67 28.58
N GLU A 9 -1.77 -1.82 29.16
CA GLU A 9 -2.50 -0.78 28.44
C GLU A 9 -2.04 0.58 28.96
N VAL A 10 -1.49 1.39 28.07
CA VAL A 10 -0.97 2.74 28.38
C VAL A 10 -1.62 3.71 27.40
N ASN A 11 -2.32 4.72 27.92
CA ASN A 11 -3.05 5.73 27.14
C ASN A 11 -3.94 5.13 26.03
N GLY A 12 -4.69 4.06 26.33
CA GLY A 12 -5.63 3.43 25.40
C GLY A 12 -4.98 2.66 24.24
N ARG A 13 -3.67 2.41 24.29
CA ARG A 13 -2.97 1.51 23.36
C ARG A 13 -2.44 0.30 24.13
N ARG A 14 -2.73 -0.90 23.62
CA ARG A 14 -2.14 -2.15 24.13
C ARG A 14 -0.71 -2.27 23.65
N VAL A 15 0.22 -2.39 24.59
CA VAL A 15 1.63 -2.70 24.33
C VAL A 15 1.90 -4.11 24.82
N VAL A 16 2.57 -4.90 23.99
CA VAL A 16 2.93 -6.29 24.28
C VAL A 16 4.44 -6.36 24.48
N CYS A 17 4.88 -6.46 25.73
CA CYS A 17 6.31 -6.49 26.08
C CYS A 17 6.78 -7.93 26.34
N PHE A 18 8.00 -8.22 25.89
CA PHE A 18 8.66 -9.50 26.11
C PHE A 18 9.60 -9.39 27.31
N LEU A 19 9.11 -9.74 28.50
CA LEU A 19 9.89 -9.66 29.74
C LEU A 19 10.75 -10.93 29.95
N ALA A 20 12.05 -10.79 29.77
CA ALA A 20 13.02 -11.65 30.46
C ALA A 20 13.11 -11.20 31.93
N THR A 21 13.12 -12.15 32.86
CA THR A 21 13.04 -11.87 34.31
C THR A 21 14.26 -11.15 34.87
N GLY A 22 14.05 -10.01 35.54
CA GLY A 22 15.08 -9.34 36.34
C GLY A 22 14.61 -8.08 37.05
N PHE A 23 14.54 -8.14 38.38
CA PHE A 23 14.34 -7.03 39.33
C PHE A 23 13.03 -6.22 39.32
N ALA A 24 12.39 -6.20 40.49
CA ALA A 24 11.39 -5.23 40.88
C ALA A 24 11.90 -4.43 42.08
N MET A 25 11.61 -3.13 42.15
CA MET A 25 11.51 -2.42 43.41
C MET A 25 10.42 -1.35 43.32
N ALA A 26 9.64 -1.23 44.39
CA ALA A 26 8.61 -0.23 44.58
C ALA A 26 8.96 0.60 45.81
N VAL A 27 8.74 1.92 45.76
CA VAL A 27 8.75 2.78 46.95
C VAL A 27 7.56 3.73 46.87
N LEU A 28 6.68 3.67 47.88
CA LEU A 28 5.68 4.69 48.17
C LEU A 28 6.30 5.83 48.99
N GLY A 29 5.76 7.04 48.85
CA GLY A 29 6.09 8.17 49.73
C GLY A 29 5.18 9.38 49.50
N CYS A 30 4.17 9.56 50.36
CA CYS A 30 3.27 10.72 50.34
C CYS A 30 3.67 11.77 51.40
N SER A 31 3.59 13.06 51.07
CA SER A 31 3.15 14.13 52.00
C SER A 31 3.00 15.48 51.27
N ALA A 32 2.12 16.35 51.77
CA ALA A 32 1.82 17.67 51.19
C ALA A 32 1.59 18.73 52.32
N PRO A 33 0.98 19.91 52.08
CA PRO A 33 1.57 21.26 52.16
C PRO A 33 1.11 22.02 53.47
N PRO A 34 1.13 23.38 53.67
CA PRO A 34 1.34 24.50 52.72
C PRO A 34 2.10 25.77 53.21
N GLY A 35 2.24 26.75 52.30
CA GLY A 35 2.56 28.16 52.57
C GLY A 35 2.35 28.98 51.28
N GLY A 36 1.66 30.13 51.32
CA GLY A 36 1.13 30.80 50.10
C GLY A 36 1.48 32.27 49.92
N GLY A 37 1.31 32.77 48.68
CA GLY A 37 1.47 34.18 48.27
C GLY A 37 1.54 34.34 46.73
N PRO A 38 0.69 35.16 46.08
CA PRO A 38 0.63 35.32 44.61
C PRO A 38 1.16 36.70 44.12
N PRO A 39 1.14 37.02 42.80
CA PRO A 39 1.88 36.37 41.74
C PRO A 39 2.78 37.37 40.97
N GLY A 40 4.10 37.14 40.94
CA GLY A 40 5.05 37.92 40.14
C GLY A 40 5.28 37.28 38.76
N SER A 41 4.88 37.98 37.69
CA SER A 41 4.94 37.47 36.31
C SER A 41 6.36 37.50 35.70
N THR A 42 7.17 36.48 35.97
CA THR A 42 8.36 36.15 35.15
C THR A 42 8.48 34.63 34.99
N ALA A 43 7.66 34.04 34.13
CA ALA A 43 7.84 32.65 33.70
C ALA A 43 9.03 32.56 32.75
N ALA A 44 10.23 32.43 33.30
CA ALA A 44 11.37 31.92 32.55
C ALA A 44 10.98 30.55 31.97
N PHE A 45 11.36 30.27 30.73
CA PHE A 45 11.25 28.93 30.17
C PHE A 45 12.20 28.02 30.94
N ALA A 46 11.68 27.37 31.99
CA ALA A 46 12.38 26.31 32.69
C ALA A 46 12.59 25.16 31.69
N SER A 47 13.80 25.10 31.14
CA SER A 47 14.28 23.93 30.43
C SER A 47 14.16 22.75 31.39
N ALA A 48 13.28 21.80 31.05
CA ALA A 48 13.16 20.56 31.81
C ALA A 48 14.54 19.90 31.92
N PRO A 49 14.93 19.37 33.09
CA PRO A 49 16.23 18.75 33.25
C PRO A 49 16.35 17.60 32.26
N ILE A 50 17.39 17.64 31.43
CA ILE A 50 17.74 16.53 30.54
C ILE A 50 18.09 15.36 31.45
N VAL A 51 17.18 14.39 31.55
CA VAL A 51 17.41 13.13 32.28
C VAL A 51 18.46 12.34 31.49
N GLN A 52 19.72 12.54 31.84
CA GLN A 52 20.81 11.70 31.35
C GLN A 52 20.61 10.28 31.88
N GLY A 53 20.37 9.33 30.98
CA GLY A 53 20.42 7.89 31.29
C GLY A 53 19.12 7.10 31.09
N SER A 54 17.98 7.73 30.75
CA SER A 54 16.80 6.98 30.30
C SER A 54 16.87 6.67 28.81
N GLU A 55 16.55 5.43 28.41
CA GLU A 55 16.41 5.05 27.01
C GLU A 55 15.39 5.98 26.30
N PRO A 56 15.64 6.40 25.05
CA PRO A 56 14.70 7.25 24.32
C PRO A 56 13.32 6.59 24.21
N ALA A 57 12.27 7.34 24.52
CA ALA A 57 10.92 6.93 24.13
C ALA A 57 10.86 6.74 22.61
N VAL A 58 10.07 5.76 22.15
CA VAL A 58 9.96 5.39 20.72
C VAL A 58 9.68 6.61 19.84
N ASP A 59 8.79 7.50 20.27
CA ASP A 59 8.45 8.74 19.55
C ASP A 59 9.68 9.65 19.33
N MET A 60 10.61 9.72 20.29
CA MET A 60 11.87 10.47 20.15
C MET A 60 12.86 9.75 19.23
N ALA A 61 12.98 8.42 19.33
CA ALA A 61 13.83 7.63 18.44
C ALA A 61 13.40 7.73 16.97
N CYS A 62 12.08 7.80 16.70
CA CYS A 62 11.53 8.06 15.37
C CYS A 62 11.89 9.44 14.79
N THR A 63 12.30 10.42 15.60
CA THR A 63 12.79 11.72 15.07
C THR A 63 14.24 11.68 14.58
N TRP A 64 15.02 10.69 15.02
CA TRP A 64 16.45 10.59 14.67
C TRP A 64 16.69 10.00 13.29
N TRP A 65 15.76 9.16 12.85
CA TRP A 65 15.76 8.49 11.56
C TRP A 65 14.47 8.88 10.82
N PRO A 66 14.50 9.93 9.98
CA PRO A 66 13.33 10.26 9.16
C PRO A 66 12.99 9.09 8.25
N ASP A 67 11.71 8.93 7.92
CA ASP A 67 11.24 7.85 7.06
C ASP A 67 12.07 7.76 5.77
N LEU A 68 12.49 6.53 5.46
CA LEU A 68 13.24 6.25 4.24
C LEU A 68 12.39 6.61 3.02
N ARG A 69 13.01 7.24 2.03
CA ARG A 69 12.40 7.46 0.71
C ARG A 69 12.50 6.20 -0.14
N ASP A 70 11.72 6.17 -1.23
CA ASP A 70 11.58 5.02 -2.12
C ASP A 70 11.07 3.75 -1.38
N ILE A 71 10.09 3.93 -0.49
CA ILE A 71 9.55 2.85 0.36
C ILE A 71 9.03 1.68 -0.49
N TRP A 72 9.36 0.47 -0.04
CA TRP A 72 8.83 -0.80 -0.52
C TRP A 72 8.00 -1.43 0.60
N THR A 73 6.68 -1.47 0.43
CA THR A 73 5.76 -2.00 1.45
C THR A 73 5.23 -3.39 1.05
N PRO A 74 5.66 -4.48 1.73
CA PRO A 74 5.18 -5.81 1.44
C PRO A 74 3.76 -6.02 1.98
N VAL A 75 2.85 -6.46 1.12
CA VAL A 75 1.45 -6.76 1.42
C VAL A 75 1.19 -8.22 1.09
N GLY A 76 0.81 -9.01 2.08
CA GLY A 76 0.65 -10.45 1.93
C GLY A 76 -0.12 -11.07 3.09
N TRP A 77 -0.32 -12.38 3.01
CA TRP A 77 -0.96 -13.15 4.07
C TRP A 77 0.09 -13.83 4.95
N LYS A 78 -0.24 -14.07 6.22
CA LYS A 78 0.66 -14.78 7.15
C LYS A 78 0.90 -16.20 6.65
N ASP A 79 2.13 -16.68 6.83
CA ASP A 79 2.57 -18.04 6.48
C ASP A 79 2.43 -18.40 4.98
N HIS A 80 2.33 -17.37 4.13
CA HIS A 80 2.17 -17.48 2.68
C HIS A 80 3.47 -17.18 1.91
N ALA A 81 3.75 -17.94 0.85
CA ALA A 81 4.98 -17.83 0.06
C ALA A 81 4.98 -16.62 -0.90
N PHE A 82 3.81 -16.21 -1.39
CA PHE A 82 3.66 -15.04 -2.27
C PHE A 82 3.25 -13.79 -1.49
N ARG A 83 3.78 -12.64 -1.93
CA ARG A 83 3.47 -11.31 -1.43
C ARG A 83 3.39 -10.35 -2.62
N PHE A 84 2.55 -9.34 -2.48
CA PHE A 84 2.56 -8.15 -3.32
C PHE A 84 3.49 -7.14 -2.68
N ASN A 85 4.07 -6.26 -3.47
CA ASN A 85 4.90 -5.18 -2.97
C ASN A 85 4.36 -3.86 -3.54
N VAL A 86 3.95 -2.97 -2.65
CA VAL A 86 3.45 -1.64 -3.01
C VAL A 86 4.62 -0.67 -2.86
N LEU A 87 5.02 -0.04 -3.96
CA LEU A 87 6.08 0.98 -3.95
C LEU A 87 5.52 2.32 -3.45
N PHE A 88 6.40 3.25 -3.08
CA PHE A 88 6.07 4.61 -2.63
C PHE A 88 5.01 5.33 -3.49
N ASN A 89 5.06 5.12 -4.81
CA ASN A 89 4.15 5.74 -5.79
C ASN A 89 2.79 5.01 -5.98
N GLY A 90 2.53 3.95 -5.21
CA GLY A 90 1.34 3.08 -5.36
C GLY A 90 1.50 1.94 -6.36
N THR A 91 2.60 1.85 -7.11
CA THR A 91 2.87 0.74 -8.05
C THR A 91 2.85 -0.60 -7.31
N ILE A 92 2.06 -1.56 -7.81
CA ILE A 92 1.98 -2.91 -7.25
C ILE A 92 2.83 -3.85 -8.09
N LEU A 93 3.82 -4.47 -7.45
CA LEU A 93 4.59 -5.58 -7.97
C LEU A 93 4.04 -6.90 -7.41
N ALA A 94 3.49 -7.75 -8.27
CA ALA A 94 3.20 -9.14 -7.98
C ALA A 94 4.29 -10.01 -8.61
N GLN A 95 5.25 -10.49 -7.81
CA GLN A 95 6.33 -11.34 -8.31
C GLN A 95 6.43 -12.62 -7.47
N PRO A 96 5.93 -13.77 -7.98
CA PRO A 96 5.91 -15.01 -7.21
C PRO A 96 7.26 -15.73 -7.16
N ASP A 97 8.18 -15.50 -8.09
CA ASP A 97 9.41 -16.28 -8.31
C ASP A 97 10.65 -15.80 -7.52
N LEU A 98 10.44 -15.36 -6.27
CA LEU A 98 11.49 -14.85 -5.39
C LEU A 98 12.38 -15.92 -4.75
N ASN A 99 11.97 -17.19 -4.73
CA ASN A 99 12.67 -18.28 -4.03
C ASN A 99 12.79 -19.54 -4.90
N PRO A 100 13.77 -20.44 -4.68
CA PRO A 100 13.86 -21.71 -5.40
C PRO A 100 12.58 -22.55 -5.32
N ARG A 101 11.88 -22.53 -4.18
CA ARG A 101 10.58 -23.21 -3.98
C ARG A 101 9.46 -22.65 -4.86
N THR A 102 9.58 -21.40 -5.32
CA THR A 102 8.59 -20.72 -6.14
C THR A 102 8.99 -20.57 -7.61
N GLN A 103 10.13 -21.16 -8.01
CA GLN A 103 10.65 -21.12 -9.39
C GLN A 103 9.65 -21.68 -10.44
N LYS A 104 8.71 -22.55 -10.05
CA LYS A 104 7.65 -23.04 -10.95
C LYS A 104 6.64 -21.97 -11.39
N TRP A 105 6.63 -20.81 -10.73
CA TRP A 105 5.85 -19.62 -11.12
C TRP A 105 6.68 -18.54 -11.81
N LYS A 106 7.90 -18.88 -12.28
CA LYS A 106 8.74 -17.99 -13.08
C LYS A 106 8.01 -17.44 -14.31
N ASN A 107 8.27 -16.19 -14.64
CA ASN A 107 7.63 -15.45 -15.74
C ASN A 107 6.08 -15.33 -15.60
N GLN A 108 5.54 -15.45 -14.38
CA GLN A 108 4.11 -15.21 -14.10
C GLN A 108 3.84 -13.92 -13.33
N GLY A 109 4.88 -13.15 -12.95
CA GLY A 109 4.68 -11.88 -12.27
C GLY A 109 4.11 -10.79 -13.17
N VAL A 110 3.61 -9.72 -12.55
CA VAL A 110 3.06 -8.52 -13.20
C VAL A 110 3.41 -7.29 -12.36
N GLN A 111 3.63 -6.17 -13.03
CA GLN A 111 3.78 -4.86 -12.41
C GLN A 111 2.64 -3.96 -12.90
N LEU A 112 1.90 -3.36 -11.96
CA LEU A 112 0.79 -2.45 -12.21
C LEU A 112 1.18 -1.05 -11.71
N THR A 113 1.34 -0.11 -12.63
CA THR A 113 1.68 1.29 -12.32
C THR A 113 0.41 2.13 -12.43
N PHE A 114 0.09 2.92 -11.40
CA PHE A 114 -1.13 3.71 -11.33
C PHE A 114 -0.81 5.20 -11.55
N GLU A 115 -1.40 5.83 -12.57
CA GLU A 115 -1.31 7.27 -12.81
C GLU A 115 -2.72 7.90 -12.84
N PRO A 116 -3.08 8.78 -11.89
CA PRO A 116 -4.33 9.54 -11.99
C PRO A 116 -4.21 10.65 -13.04
N SER A 117 -5.14 10.70 -13.99
CA SER A 117 -5.14 11.63 -15.12
C SER A 117 -6.49 12.37 -15.27
N TYR A 118 -6.45 13.59 -15.81
CA TYR A 118 -7.63 14.42 -16.04
C TYR A 118 -8.14 14.38 -17.49
N ASP A 119 -7.28 14.02 -18.45
CA ASP A 119 -7.63 13.94 -19.89
C ASP A 119 -7.31 12.57 -20.49
N GLY A 120 -7.14 11.54 -19.65
CA GLY A 120 -6.85 10.17 -20.07
C GLY A 120 -5.45 9.97 -20.68
N LYS A 121 -4.58 10.97 -20.68
CA LYS A 121 -3.21 10.84 -21.19
C LYS A 121 -2.25 10.42 -20.07
N TRP A 122 -1.45 9.41 -20.37
CA TRP A 122 -0.27 9.02 -19.60
C TRP A 122 0.81 10.08 -19.75
N ARG A 123 1.50 10.42 -18.66
CA ARG A 123 2.55 11.45 -18.64
C ARG A 123 3.75 11.13 -17.77
N ASP A 124 3.74 9.98 -17.08
CA ASP A 124 4.73 9.65 -16.04
C ASP A 124 4.87 10.80 -15.00
N TYR A 125 3.76 11.48 -14.66
CA TYR A 125 3.77 12.64 -13.75
C TYR A 125 4.30 12.30 -12.36
N VAL A 126 4.05 11.07 -11.91
CA VAL A 126 4.66 10.53 -10.70
C VAL A 126 5.98 9.93 -11.13
N TYR A 127 7.10 10.47 -10.66
CA TYR A 127 8.42 10.00 -11.07
C TYR A 127 8.61 8.54 -10.64
N ILE A 128 8.40 7.60 -11.56
CA ILE A 128 8.47 6.16 -11.26
C ILE A 128 9.84 5.78 -10.69
N HIS A 129 10.88 6.48 -11.14
CA HIS A 129 12.28 6.23 -10.80
C HIS A 129 12.74 6.89 -9.49
N ARG A 130 11.93 7.73 -8.84
CA ARG A 130 12.35 8.46 -7.63
C ARG A 130 11.17 8.99 -6.82
N ASP A 131 11.22 8.78 -5.51
CA ASP A 131 10.29 9.41 -4.56
C ASP A 131 10.42 10.94 -4.55
N ASP A 132 9.48 11.57 -5.25
CA ASP A 132 9.24 13.01 -5.35
C ASP A 132 8.35 13.54 -4.21
N THR A 133 7.91 12.68 -3.29
CA THR A 133 6.96 12.95 -2.20
C THR A 133 5.56 13.45 -2.64
N MET A 134 5.23 13.38 -3.94
CA MET A 134 3.89 13.72 -4.43
C MET A 134 2.84 12.66 -4.06
N VAL A 135 3.27 11.43 -3.82
CA VAL A 135 2.44 10.33 -3.30
C VAL A 135 2.75 10.13 -1.83
N ARG A 136 1.72 10.20 -0.99
CA ARG A 136 1.84 9.90 0.45
C ARG A 136 1.38 8.48 0.72
N GLN A 137 2.30 7.62 1.15
CA GLN A 137 1.98 6.26 1.55
C GLN A 137 1.86 6.16 3.08
N CYS A 138 0.85 5.45 3.58
CA CYS A 138 0.71 5.14 5.00
C CYS A 138 -0.07 3.84 5.23
N TRP A 139 0.03 3.29 6.44
CA TRP A 139 -0.82 2.18 6.88
C TRP A 139 -2.12 2.71 7.49
N ASP A 140 -3.27 2.22 7.03
CA ASP A 140 -4.53 2.44 7.73
C ASP A 140 -4.75 1.35 8.79
N GLN A 141 -4.55 1.74 10.05
CA GLN A 141 -4.70 0.88 11.23
C GLN A 141 -6.14 0.83 11.77
N ARG A 142 -7.11 1.52 11.14
CA ARG A 142 -8.53 1.52 11.57
C ARG A 142 -9.25 0.22 11.23
N HIS A 143 -8.63 -0.63 10.42
CA HIS A 143 -9.17 -1.91 9.97
C HIS A 143 -8.43 -3.07 10.64
N ALA A 144 -9.14 -4.16 10.95
CA ALA A 144 -8.52 -5.36 11.53
C ALA A 144 -7.52 -6.03 10.56
N THR A 145 -7.75 -5.89 9.25
CA THR A 145 -6.78 -6.23 8.19
C THR A 145 -5.97 -4.98 7.87
N PRO A 146 -4.63 -5.03 7.86
CA PRO A 146 -3.80 -3.87 7.53
C PRO A 146 -3.94 -3.49 6.05
N ILE A 147 -4.26 -2.22 5.80
CA ILE A 147 -4.42 -1.66 4.44
C ILE A 147 -3.28 -0.68 4.18
N VAL A 148 -2.59 -0.82 3.05
CA VAL A 148 -1.66 0.20 2.54
C VAL A 148 -2.45 1.23 1.76
N ARG A 149 -2.39 2.48 2.18
CA ARG A 149 -2.96 3.63 1.49
C ARG A 149 -1.86 4.38 0.75
N SER A 150 -2.08 4.69 -0.53
CA SER A 150 -1.28 5.66 -1.29
C SER A 150 -2.21 6.79 -1.75
N GLU A 151 -1.82 8.04 -1.50
CA GLU A 151 -2.66 9.21 -1.76
C GLU A 151 -1.93 10.24 -2.65
N TRP A 152 -2.58 10.63 -3.74
CA TRP A 152 -2.14 11.67 -4.68
C TRP A 152 -3.00 12.93 -4.51
N THR A 153 -2.37 14.10 -4.53
CA THR A 153 -3.09 15.38 -4.56
C THR A 153 -2.88 16.05 -5.92
N GLN A 154 -3.95 16.23 -6.70
CA GLN A 154 -3.86 16.91 -8.00
C GLN A 154 -5.13 17.72 -8.29
N ARG A 155 -4.99 18.98 -8.74
CA ARG A 155 -6.10 19.88 -9.10
C ARG A 155 -7.21 19.92 -8.03
N GLY A 156 -6.83 20.06 -6.76
CA GLY A 156 -7.78 20.11 -5.63
C GLY A 156 -8.51 18.81 -5.32
N LEU A 157 -8.19 17.69 -5.99
CA LEU A 157 -8.64 16.36 -5.64
C LEU A 157 -7.59 15.64 -4.80
N SER A 158 -8.04 15.00 -3.71
CA SER A 158 -7.32 13.91 -3.06
C SER A 158 -7.82 12.59 -3.64
N LEU A 159 -6.92 11.88 -4.29
CA LEU A 159 -7.15 10.61 -4.97
C LEU A 159 -6.41 9.53 -4.22
N ARG A 160 -7.02 8.36 -4.06
CA ARG A 160 -6.54 7.38 -3.09
C ARG A 160 -6.63 5.96 -3.62
N GLN A 161 -5.50 5.26 -3.50
CA GLN A 161 -5.39 3.82 -3.66
C GLN A 161 -5.33 3.17 -2.27
N GLU A 162 -6.12 2.13 -2.06
CA GLU A 162 -6.10 1.29 -0.86
C GLU A 162 -5.86 -0.16 -1.29
N ALA A 163 -4.78 -0.77 -0.79
CA ALA A 163 -4.34 -2.11 -1.17
C ALA A 163 -4.20 -3.01 0.06
N PHE A 164 -4.79 -4.21 0.00
CA PHE A 164 -4.57 -5.27 0.98
C PHE A 164 -4.57 -6.65 0.29
N ALA A 165 -3.91 -7.63 0.89
CA ALA A 165 -3.88 -8.99 0.39
C ALA A 165 -4.92 -9.87 1.11
N HIS A 166 -5.56 -10.77 0.36
CA HIS A 166 -6.46 -11.78 0.91
C HIS A 166 -6.28 -13.14 0.22
N VAL A 167 -6.64 -14.18 0.96
CA VAL A 167 -6.83 -15.56 0.47
C VAL A 167 -8.34 -15.82 0.42
N PRO A 168 -8.88 -16.54 -0.59
CA PRO A 168 -10.32 -16.81 -0.71
C PRO A 168 -10.94 -17.36 0.57
N GLY A 169 -12.05 -16.76 0.99
CA GLY A 169 -12.73 -17.10 2.23
C GLY A 169 -12.00 -16.72 3.52
N GLY A 170 -10.88 -15.98 3.46
CA GLY A 170 -10.20 -15.39 4.63
C GLY A 170 -9.62 -16.40 5.62
N LYS A 171 -9.38 -17.65 5.19
CA LYS A 171 -8.99 -18.75 6.08
C LYS A 171 -7.50 -18.76 6.41
N PRO A 172 -7.08 -19.39 7.53
CA PRO A 172 -5.69 -19.77 7.74
C PRO A 172 -5.16 -20.58 6.54
N VAL A 173 -3.92 -20.30 6.17
CA VAL A 173 -3.22 -20.92 5.05
C VAL A 173 -2.75 -22.32 5.44
N SER A 174 -2.94 -23.30 4.55
CA SER A 174 -2.61 -24.71 4.79
C SER A 174 -1.33 -25.16 4.08
N THR A 175 -1.10 -24.66 2.86
CA THR A 175 0.05 -25.06 2.00
C THR A 175 1.09 -23.97 1.80
N GLY A 176 0.75 -22.71 2.07
CA GLY A 176 1.58 -21.55 1.78
C GLY A 176 1.59 -21.14 0.30
N THR A 177 0.80 -21.80 -0.55
CA THR A 177 0.83 -21.66 -2.02
C THR A 177 -0.55 -21.59 -2.67
N GLU A 178 -1.58 -21.39 -1.86
CA GLU A 178 -2.94 -21.08 -2.27
C GLU A 178 -2.99 -19.84 -3.19
N PRO A 179 -4.08 -19.65 -3.95
CA PRO A 179 -4.36 -18.38 -4.62
C PRO A 179 -4.42 -17.23 -3.60
N ILE A 180 -3.56 -16.22 -3.78
CA ILE A 180 -3.61 -14.95 -3.05
C ILE A 180 -3.87 -13.80 -4.03
N PHE A 181 -4.63 -12.84 -3.57
CA PHE A 181 -5.11 -11.71 -4.35
C PHE A 181 -4.80 -10.40 -3.62
N ALA A 182 -4.42 -9.37 -4.37
CA ALA A 182 -4.46 -8.00 -3.88
C ALA A 182 -5.83 -7.43 -4.27
N TRP A 183 -6.58 -7.00 -3.26
CA TRP A 183 -7.68 -6.08 -3.47
C TRP A 183 -7.11 -4.68 -3.58
N VAL A 184 -7.53 -3.93 -4.60
CA VAL A 184 -7.04 -2.58 -4.86
C VAL A 184 -8.24 -1.68 -5.13
N ARG A 185 -8.56 -0.80 -4.17
CA ARG A 185 -9.59 0.21 -4.33
C ARG A 185 -8.96 1.51 -4.81
N LEU A 186 -9.40 2.03 -5.95
CA LEU A 186 -9.08 3.38 -6.40
C LEU A 186 -10.29 4.27 -6.12
N SER A 187 -10.08 5.44 -5.51
CA SER A 187 -11.18 6.29 -5.01
C SER A 187 -10.87 7.77 -5.04
N ILE A 188 -11.91 8.59 -5.04
CA ILE A 188 -11.85 10.04 -4.86
C ILE A 188 -12.18 10.33 -3.40
N ALA A 189 -11.16 10.60 -2.59
CA ALA A 189 -11.33 10.74 -1.14
C ALA A 189 -11.92 12.11 -0.76
N HIS A 190 -11.35 13.19 -1.32
CA HIS A 190 -11.81 14.56 -1.06
C HIS A 190 -11.74 15.44 -2.31
N LEU A 191 -12.67 16.39 -2.40
CA LEU A 191 -12.67 17.50 -3.34
C LEU A 191 -12.51 18.80 -2.53
N CYS A 192 -11.57 19.65 -2.92
CA CYS A 192 -11.34 20.94 -2.28
C CYS A 192 -12.53 21.89 -2.53
N PRO A 193 -13.22 22.39 -1.48
CA PRO A 193 -14.33 23.31 -1.66
C PRO A 193 -13.81 24.64 -2.23
N GLY A 194 -14.29 25.01 -3.41
CA GLY A 194 -13.92 26.25 -4.11
C GLY A 194 -13.18 26.04 -5.43
N LEU A 195 -12.70 24.82 -5.74
CA LEU A 195 -12.24 24.49 -7.09
C LEU A 195 -13.41 23.94 -7.93
N GLN A 196 -13.44 24.26 -9.23
CA GLN A 196 -14.36 23.59 -10.15
C GLN A 196 -13.92 22.13 -10.32
N ALA A 197 -14.80 21.20 -9.94
CA ALA A 197 -14.60 19.79 -10.21
C ALA A 197 -14.63 19.52 -11.72
N GLU A 198 -13.65 18.77 -12.22
CA GLU A 198 -13.74 18.09 -13.51
C GLU A 198 -14.98 17.16 -13.47
N LYS A 199 -15.68 16.90 -14.58
CA LYS A 199 -16.85 16.01 -14.54
C LYS A 199 -16.46 14.57 -14.23
N ASN A 200 -15.42 14.10 -14.91
CA ASN A 200 -14.91 12.75 -14.87
C ASN A 200 -13.43 12.76 -14.50
N ARG A 201 -12.97 11.72 -13.81
CA ARG A 201 -11.57 11.47 -13.50
C ARG A 201 -11.14 10.13 -14.06
N VAL A 202 -9.97 10.04 -14.68
CA VAL A 202 -9.46 8.79 -15.23
C VAL A 202 -8.31 8.29 -14.35
N PHE A 203 -8.39 7.08 -13.84
CA PHE A 203 -7.20 6.36 -13.37
C PHE A 203 -6.64 5.52 -14.51
N LEU A 204 -5.37 5.70 -14.82
CA LEU A 204 -4.65 4.91 -15.80
C LEU A 204 -3.85 3.83 -15.07
N VAL A 205 -4.00 2.57 -15.49
CA VAL A 205 -3.24 1.43 -14.97
C VAL A 205 -2.39 0.88 -16.10
N ARG A 206 -1.07 1.12 -16.04
CA ARG A 206 -0.11 0.57 -16.98
C ARG A 206 0.37 -0.80 -16.51
N ILE A 207 0.34 -1.76 -17.41
CA ILE A 207 0.65 -3.18 -17.16
C ILE A 207 1.97 -3.52 -17.82
N ASN A 208 2.91 -3.99 -17.02
CA ASN A 208 4.26 -4.34 -17.44
C ASN A 208 4.69 -5.69 -16.85
N ALA A 209 5.74 -6.28 -17.42
CA ALA A 209 6.49 -7.31 -16.71
C ALA A 209 7.17 -6.72 -15.46
N PRO A 210 7.45 -7.52 -14.42
CA PRO A 210 8.41 -7.16 -13.38
C PRO A 210 9.76 -6.79 -13.98
N HIS A 211 10.11 -5.52 -13.93
CA HIS A 211 11.32 -4.99 -14.60
C HIS A 211 12.17 -4.09 -13.69
N LEU A 212 12.00 -4.23 -12.37
CA LEU A 212 12.76 -3.47 -11.38
C LEU A 212 13.90 -4.29 -10.77
N SER A 213 14.94 -3.60 -10.32
CA SER A 213 16.01 -4.14 -9.48
C SER A 213 16.28 -3.21 -8.32
N THR A 214 16.57 -3.77 -7.15
CA THR A 214 16.95 -2.99 -5.98
C THR A 214 18.45 -2.70 -5.96
N GLY A 215 18.80 -1.51 -5.48
CA GLY A 215 20.16 -1.08 -5.14
C GLY A 215 20.23 -0.67 -3.67
N MET A 216 21.44 -0.38 -3.19
CA MET A 216 21.69 0.18 -1.85
C MET A 216 22.40 1.54 -1.95
N THR A 217 21.95 2.37 -2.89
CA THR A 217 22.52 3.69 -3.17
C THR A 217 21.59 4.76 -2.63
N TYR A 218 22.14 5.70 -1.84
CA TYR A 218 21.37 6.80 -1.25
C TYR A 218 20.52 7.53 -2.29
N MET A 219 19.20 7.60 -2.07
CA MET A 219 18.20 8.23 -2.94
C MET A 219 18.07 7.61 -4.35
N ASN A 220 18.53 6.37 -4.52
CA ASN A 220 18.48 5.60 -5.78
C ASN A 220 18.44 4.10 -5.47
N ASN A 221 17.43 3.67 -4.70
CA ASN A 221 17.27 2.28 -4.25
C ASN A 221 16.48 1.39 -5.22
N ILE A 222 15.77 1.96 -6.19
CA ILE A 222 14.91 1.24 -7.14
C ILE A 222 15.28 1.67 -8.56
N HIS A 223 15.78 0.74 -9.36
CA HIS A 223 16.10 0.97 -10.77
C HIS A 223 15.11 0.23 -11.67
N PHE A 224 14.61 0.90 -12.71
CA PHE A 224 13.64 0.35 -13.66
C PHE A 224 14.32 0.07 -15.00
N HIS A 225 14.25 -1.18 -15.46
CA HIS A 225 14.83 -1.65 -16.72
C HIS A 225 13.77 -1.58 -17.83
N VAL A 226 13.62 -0.43 -18.47
CA VAL A 226 12.60 -0.20 -19.53
C VAL A 226 12.71 -1.21 -20.68
N ASP A 227 13.92 -1.72 -20.98
CA ASP A 227 14.11 -2.77 -21.98
C ASP A 227 13.45 -4.12 -21.63
N ARG A 228 13.12 -4.32 -20.35
CA ARG A 228 12.47 -5.52 -19.82
C ARG A 228 11.01 -5.27 -19.42
N SER A 229 10.46 -4.07 -19.67
CA SER A 229 9.10 -3.71 -19.25
C SER A 229 7.99 -4.43 -20.03
N ALA A 230 8.31 -4.91 -21.23
CA ALA A 230 7.37 -5.56 -22.15
C ALA A 230 6.69 -6.76 -21.49
N TYR A 231 5.36 -6.75 -21.42
CA TYR A 231 4.61 -7.86 -20.84
C TYR A 231 4.72 -9.10 -21.75
N PRO A 232 5.10 -10.29 -21.23
CA PRO A 232 5.58 -11.40 -22.06
C PRO A 232 4.48 -12.19 -22.80
N ARG A 233 3.20 -11.80 -22.67
CA ARG A 233 2.04 -12.55 -23.16
C ARG A 233 1.00 -11.60 -23.75
N LYS A 234 0.23 -12.08 -24.73
CA LYS A 234 -0.86 -11.27 -25.28
C LYS A 234 -1.97 -11.11 -24.23
N LEU A 235 -2.41 -9.85 -24.05
CA LEU A 235 -3.49 -9.46 -23.15
C LEU A 235 -4.75 -9.11 -23.96
N ALA A 236 -5.92 -9.47 -23.45
CA ALA A 236 -7.22 -9.15 -24.02
C ALA A 236 -8.20 -8.75 -22.91
N ALA A 237 -9.09 -7.80 -23.20
CA ALA A 237 -10.20 -7.46 -22.32
C ALA A 237 -11.40 -8.38 -22.61
N ASP A 238 -12.03 -8.88 -21.55
CA ASP A 238 -13.29 -9.62 -21.56
C ASP A 238 -14.29 -8.88 -20.66
N ALA A 239 -15.39 -8.41 -21.24
CA ALA A 239 -16.41 -7.64 -20.55
C ALA A 239 -17.72 -8.43 -20.60
N GLY A 240 -18.13 -8.98 -19.45
CA GLY A 240 -19.30 -9.84 -19.33
C GLY A 240 -20.26 -9.42 -18.22
N PRO A 241 -21.40 -10.12 -18.06
CA PRO A 241 -22.35 -9.85 -16.98
C PRO A 241 -21.73 -10.07 -15.59
N ASP A 242 -20.72 -10.95 -15.50
CA ASP A 242 -19.97 -11.26 -14.28
C ASP A 242 -18.84 -10.25 -13.96
N GLY A 243 -18.81 -9.09 -14.63
CA GLY A 243 -17.79 -8.05 -14.48
C GLY A 243 -16.78 -8.01 -15.63
N TRP A 244 -15.75 -7.18 -15.44
CA TRP A 244 -14.72 -6.94 -16.44
C TRP A 244 -13.42 -7.68 -16.06
N ARG A 245 -12.74 -8.26 -17.05
CA ARG A 245 -11.55 -9.10 -16.85
C ARG A 245 -10.48 -8.76 -17.87
N LEU A 246 -9.24 -8.86 -17.43
CA LEU A 246 -8.07 -8.93 -18.29
C LEU A 246 -7.61 -10.38 -18.38
N LEU A 247 -7.69 -10.95 -19.57
CA LEU A 247 -7.31 -12.32 -19.88
C LEU A 247 -5.95 -12.36 -20.58
N GLU A 248 -5.21 -13.43 -20.34
CA GLU A 248 -4.09 -13.85 -21.16
C GLU A 248 -4.53 -14.82 -22.28
N GLU A 249 -3.66 -15.02 -23.26
CA GLU A 249 -3.82 -15.98 -24.38
C GLU A 249 -4.23 -17.42 -23.96
N ASP A 250 -3.92 -17.84 -22.73
CA ASP A 250 -4.26 -19.16 -22.18
C ASP A 250 -5.58 -19.17 -21.38
N GLY A 251 -6.40 -18.12 -21.51
CA GLY A 251 -7.71 -17.97 -20.86
C GLY A 251 -7.63 -17.72 -19.35
N LYS A 252 -6.43 -17.50 -18.80
CA LYS A 252 -6.27 -17.17 -17.37
C LYS A 252 -6.47 -15.68 -17.12
N VAL A 253 -7.05 -15.38 -15.97
CA VAL A 253 -7.28 -13.99 -15.52
C VAL A 253 -6.00 -13.44 -14.91
N ARG A 254 -5.66 -12.22 -15.33
CA ARG A 254 -4.56 -11.41 -14.81
C ARG A 254 -5.04 -10.26 -13.92
N LEU A 255 -6.22 -9.71 -14.19
CA LEU A 255 -6.87 -8.67 -13.40
C LEU A 255 -8.39 -8.82 -13.55
N GLY A 256 -9.14 -8.65 -12.47
CA GLY A 256 -10.60 -8.54 -12.49
C GLY A 256 -11.06 -7.20 -11.95
N ILE A 257 -12.22 -6.74 -12.42
CA ILE A 257 -12.98 -5.62 -11.84
C ILE A 257 -14.40 -6.14 -11.65
N LEU A 258 -14.95 -5.95 -10.45
CA LEU A 258 -16.24 -6.54 -10.09
C LEU A 258 -17.40 -5.99 -10.93
N PRO A 259 -18.48 -6.77 -11.12
CA PRO A 259 -19.72 -6.26 -11.71
C PRO A 259 -20.34 -5.17 -10.83
N GLY A 260 -21.11 -4.27 -11.46
CA GLY A 260 -21.86 -3.21 -10.77
C GLY A 260 -21.02 -2.00 -10.33
N GLN A 261 -19.75 -1.91 -10.69
CA GLN A 261 -18.89 -0.76 -10.41
C GLN A 261 -19.27 0.44 -11.29
N SER A 262 -19.39 1.63 -10.72
CA SER A 262 -19.75 2.88 -11.42
C SER A 262 -18.55 3.51 -12.16
N ALA A 263 -17.87 2.72 -12.99
CA ALA A 263 -16.71 3.14 -13.77
C ALA A 263 -16.83 2.69 -15.22
N GLU A 264 -16.49 3.58 -16.17
CA GLU A 264 -16.26 3.20 -17.57
C GLU A 264 -14.83 2.64 -17.68
N ILE A 265 -14.69 1.46 -18.29
CA ILE A 265 -13.44 0.69 -18.34
C ILE A 265 -13.01 0.53 -19.79
N GLY A 266 -11.89 1.15 -20.15
CA GLY A 266 -11.24 1.01 -21.45
C GLY A 266 -9.96 0.18 -21.34
N PHE A 267 -9.60 -0.53 -22.40
CA PHE A 267 -8.32 -1.23 -22.54
C PHE A 267 -7.67 -0.88 -23.86
N THR A 268 -6.38 -0.56 -23.83
CA THR A 268 -5.60 -0.20 -25.02
C THR A 268 -4.21 -0.83 -24.94
N PRO A 269 -3.96 -1.96 -25.62
CA PRO A 269 -2.62 -2.53 -25.74
C PRO A 269 -1.75 -1.65 -26.65
N GLY A 270 -0.43 -1.68 -26.44
CA GLY A 270 0.52 -0.84 -27.18
C GLY A 270 0.43 0.65 -26.80
N LYS A 271 0.05 0.94 -25.55
CA LYS A 271 0.02 2.29 -24.97
C LYS A 271 0.50 2.29 -23.51
N PRO A 272 1.25 3.32 -23.06
CA PRO A 272 1.72 4.47 -23.83
C PRO A 272 2.77 4.13 -24.91
N THR A 273 3.64 3.15 -24.68
CA THR A 273 4.56 2.59 -25.69
C THR A 273 4.06 1.25 -26.24
N ASP A 274 4.67 0.77 -27.33
CA ASP A 274 4.43 -0.54 -27.94
C ASP A 274 4.65 -1.73 -26.99
N LYS A 275 5.49 -1.55 -25.96
CA LYS A 275 5.78 -2.53 -24.90
C LYS A 275 4.72 -2.59 -23.80
N ASP A 276 3.88 -1.56 -23.70
CA ASP A 276 2.95 -1.37 -22.58
C ASP A 276 1.52 -1.83 -22.92
N SER A 277 0.69 -2.01 -21.90
CA SER A 277 -0.76 -2.08 -22.04
C SER A 277 -1.44 -1.21 -20.99
N LEU A 278 -2.46 -0.46 -21.40
CA LEU A 278 -3.13 0.53 -20.56
C LEU A 278 -4.58 0.12 -20.30
N ILE A 279 -4.99 0.16 -19.03
CA ILE A 279 -6.42 0.20 -18.65
C ILE A 279 -6.74 1.65 -18.26
N SER A 280 -7.84 2.19 -18.78
CA SER A 280 -8.39 3.48 -18.37
C SER A 280 -9.67 3.27 -17.57
N LEU A 281 -9.74 3.82 -16.36
CA LEU A 281 -10.85 3.69 -15.43
C LEU A 281 -11.45 5.07 -15.17
N THR A 282 -12.55 5.39 -15.85
CA THR A 282 -13.21 6.69 -15.76
C THR A 282 -14.27 6.65 -14.66
N LEU A 283 -14.13 7.49 -13.64
CA LEU A 283 -15.04 7.68 -12.51
C LEU A 283 -15.68 9.07 -12.55
N GLU A 284 -16.92 9.20 -12.06
CA GLU A 284 -17.54 10.50 -11.78
C GLU A 284 -16.81 11.19 -10.62
N VAL A 285 -16.54 12.51 -10.73
CA VAL A 285 -15.86 13.29 -9.68
C VAL A 285 -16.80 13.63 -8.54
N LYS A 286 -17.00 12.65 -7.67
CA LYS A 286 -17.78 12.75 -6.45
C LYS A 286 -16.99 12.13 -5.31
N PRO A 287 -16.87 12.79 -4.14
CA PRO A 287 -16.25 12.19 -2.96
C PRO A 287 -16.92 10.86 -2.61
N GLY A 288 -16.13 9.79 -2.46
CA GLY A 288 -16.60 8.42 -2.26
C GLY A 288 -16.81 7.59 -3.54
N SER A 289 -16.74 8.18 -4.74
CA SER A 289 -16.63 7.42 -5.99
C SER A 289 -15.40 6.52 -5.94
N HIS A 290 -15.57 5.24 -6.28
CA HIS A 290 -14.50 4.26 -6.26
C HIS A 290 -14.69 3.18 -7.33
N VAL A 291 -13.59 2.50 -7.65
CA VAL A 291 -13.56 1.24 -8.39
C VAL A 291 -12.69 0.23 -7.64
N ASP A 292 -13.19 -1.00 -7.49
CA ASP A 292 -12.47 -2.11 -6.89
C ASP A 292 -11.87 -3.04 -7.95
N LEU A 293 -10.55 -3.22 -7.91
CA LEU A 293 -9.78 -4.13 -8.74
C LEU A 293 -9.30 -5.33 -7.92
N LEU A 294 -9.25 -6.49 -8.57
CA LEU A 294 -8.83 -7.75 -8.00
C LEU A 294 -7.63 -8.30 -8.79
N VAL A 295 -6.46 -8.36 -8.16
CA VAL A 295 -5.19 -8.72 -8.81
C VAL A 295 -4.65 -10.03 -8.21
N PRO A 296 -4.78 -11.18 -8.89
CA PRO A 296 -4.20 -12.43 -8.43
C PRO A 296 -2.67 -12.43 -8.60
N CYS A 297 -1.92 -12.91 -7.59
CA CYS A 297 -0.44 -12.90 -7.64
C CYS A 297 0.10 -13.89 -8.69
N CYS A 298 -0.56 -15.03 -8.82
CA CYS A 298 -0.31 -16.06 -9.82
C CYS A 298 -1.53 -16.13 -10.76
N ARG A 299 -1.34 -16.61 -11.98
CA ARG A 299 -2.42 -16.67 -12.97
C ARG A 299 -3.44 -17.74 -12.61
N LEU A 300 -4.72 -17.41 -12.71
CA LEU A 300 -5.82 -18.28 -12.31
C LEU A 300 -6.83 -18.51 -13.44
N SER A 301 -7.52 -19.64 -13.41
CA SER A 301 -8.71 -19.83 -14.26
C SER A 301 -9.85 -18.93 -13.80
N VAL A 302 -10.74 -18.57 -14.74
CA VAL A 302 -11.91 -17.71 -14.48
C VAL A 302 -12.75 -18.22 -13.29
N LEU A 303 -12.94 -19.55 -13.20
CA LEU A 303 -13.67 -20.22 -12.11
C LEU A 303 -13.07 -20.00 -10.71
N SER A 304 -11.76 -19.73 -10.61
CA SER A 304 -11.10 -19.44 -9.34
C SER A 304 -11.26 -17.97 -8.91
N LEU A 305 -11.46 -17.05 -9.86
CA LEU A 305 -11.72 -15.63 -9.59
C LEU A 305 -13.18 -15.39 -9.13
N MET A 306 -14.13 -16.19 -9.61
CA MET A 306 -15.54 -16.11 -9.17
C MET A 306 -15.79 -16.56 -7.72
N ARG A 307 -14.78 -17.13 -7.05
CA ARG A 307 -14.88 -17.72 -5.70
C ARG A 307 -14.05 -16.99 -4.63
N SER A 308 -13.36 -15.91 -5.01
CA SER A 308 -12.55 -15.07 -4.11
C SER A 308 -13.38 -13.94 -3.51
#